data_AF-A0A960G6X1-F1
#
_entry.id   AF-A0A960G6X1-F1
#
_cell.length_a   1.000
_cell.length_b   1.000
_cell.length_c   1.000
_cell.angle_alpha   90.00
_cell.angle_beta   90.00
_cell.angle_gamma   90.00
#
_symmetry.space_group_name_H-M   'P 1'
#
loop_
_entity.id
_entity.type
_entity.pdbx_description
1 polymer ?
#
loop_
_entity_poly.entity_id
_entity_poly.type
_entity_poly.pdbx_seq_one_letter_code
_entity_poly.pdbx_strand_id
1 'polypeptide(L)'
;MSEKSMRQAARADVVAYHNAQLTALVARVAEAIDRHRAGELDPFEVDHVLYHYSRSAKELWKFCNLTPVEIAATIIRTEPPTDWWERGAPRSD
;
A
#
# COMPACT_ATOMS: atom_id res chain seq x y z
N MET A 1 17.03 15.08 -21.74
CA MET A 1 17.36 14.19 -20.61
C MET A 1 17.80 12.84 -21.15
N SER A 2 18.73 12.15 -20.49
CA SER A 2 19.12 10.78 -20.89
C SER A 2 18.06 9.77 -20.43
N GLU A 3 17.89 8.68 -21.15
CA GLU A 3 17.05 7.54 -20.78
C GLU A 3 17.35 7.02 -19.36
N LYS A 4 18.63 6.97 -18.98
CA LYS A 4 19.07 6.61 -17.62
C LYS A 4 18.51 7.57 -16.56
N SER A 5 18.49 8.87 -16.86
CA SER A 5 17.94 9.90 -15.96
C SER A 5 16.42 9.77 -15.81
N MET A 6 15.72 9.44 -16.91
CA MET A 6 14.27 9.23 -16.88
C MET A 6 13.89 8.00 -16.07
N ARG A 7 14.63 6.90 -16.23
CA ARG A 7 14.43 5.68 -15.45
C ARG A 7 14.71 5.89 -13.96
N GLN A 8 15.69 6.71 -13.62
CA GLN A 8 15.96 7.06 -12.23
C GLN A 8 14.84 7.90 -11.62
N ALA A 9 14.32 8.88 -12.36
CA ALA A 9 13.17 9.68 -11.92
C ALA A 9 11.93 8.79 -11.71
N ALA A 10 11.63 7.88 -12.64
CA ALA A 10 10.52 6.94 -12.51
C ALA A 10 10.64 6.06 -11.25
N ARG A 11 11.85 5.58 -10.93
CA ARG A 11 12.10 4.83 -9.67
C ARG A 11 11.84 5.69 -8.44
N ALA A 12 12.29 6.94 -8.44
CA ALA A 12 12.09 7.85 -7.31
C ALA A 12 10.58 8.08 -7.06
N ASP A 13 9.81 8.29 -8.11
CA ASP A 13 8.35 8.45 -8.03
C ASP A 13 7.68 7.21 -7.42
N VAL A 14 8.05 6.01 -7.90
CA VAL A 14 7.49 4.74 -7.41
C VAL A 14 7.87 4.49 -5.94
N VAL A 15 9.11 4.79 -5.54
CA VAL A 15 9.56 4.62 -4.14
C VAL A 15 8.84 5.60 -3.21
N ALA A 16 8.74 6.86 -3.58
CA ALA A 16 8.04 7.87 -2.78
C ALA A 16 6.57 7.50 -2.61
N TYR A 17 5.92 7.07 -3.70
CA TYR A 17 4.55 6.59 -3.67
C TYR A 17 4.39 5.34 -2.80
N HIS A 18 5.26 4.33 -2.97
CA HIS A 18 5.19 3.09 -2.19
C HIS A 18 5.29 3.38 -0.69
N ASN A 19 6.23 4.22 -0.28
CA ASN A 19 6.38 4.62 1.12
C ASN A 19 5.13 5.31 1.65
N ALA A 20 4.59 6.29 0.92
CA ALA A 20 3.41 7.03 1.36
C ALA A 20 2.18 6.11 1.54
N GLN A 21 1.94 5.22 0.58
CA GLN A 21 0.81 4.28 0.66
C GLN A 21 1.02 3.23 1.76
N LEU A 22 2.25 2.74 1.94
CA LEU A 22 2.56 1.79 3.02
C LEU A 22 2.40 2.44 4.40
N THR A 23 2.78 3.70 4.57
CA THR A 23 2.53 4.46 5.79
C THR A 23 1.04 4.55 6.11
N ALA A 24 0.19 4.81 5.11
CA ALA A 24 -1.26 4.83 5.30
C ALA A 24 -1.85 3.46 5.70
N LEU A 25 -1.29 2.37 5.18
CA LEU A 25 -1.67 1.00 5.57
C LEU A 25 -1.22 0.69 7.01
N VAL A 26 0.00 1.07 7.39
CA VAL A 26 0.51 0.89 8.75
C VAL A 26 -0.29 1.71 9.77
N ALA A 27 -0.75 2.91 9.40
CA ALA A 27 -1.58 3.74 10.27
C ALA A 27 -2.89 3.04 10.68
N ARG A 28 -3.51 2.26 9.78
CA ARG A 28 -4.70 1.44 10.12
C ARG A 28 -4.40 0.34 11.13
N VAL A 29 -3.23 -0.27 11.03
CA VAL A 29 -2.79 -1.26 12.03
C VAL A 29 -2.54 -0.60 13.38
N ALA A 30 -1.89 0.57 13.39
CA ALA A 30 -1.67 1.33 14.61
C ALA A 30 -2.99 1.69 15.32
N GLU A 31 -3.98 2.18 14.55
CA GLU A 31 -5.32 2.46 15.06
C GLU A 31 -5.98 1.22 15.69
N ALA A 32 -5.92 0.06 15.03
CA ALA A 32 -6.49 -1.16 15.58
C ALA A 32 -5.78 -1.62 16.87
N ILE A 33 -4.45 -1.47 16.94
CA ILE A 33 -3.70 -1.76 18.16
C ILE A 33 -4.10 -0.82 19.30
N ASP A 34 -4.27 0.47 19.02
CA ASP A 34 -4.67 1.45 20.03
C ASP A 34 -6.11 1.20 20.53
N ARG A 35 -7.03 0.84 19.62
CA ARG A 35 -8.40 0.42 19.97
C ARG A 35 -8.42 -0.86 20.80
N HIS A 36 -7.55 -1.83 20.49
CA HIS A 36 -7.40 -3.03 21.32
C HIS A 36 -6.90 -2.70 22.72
N ARG A 37 -5.89 -1.82 22.84
CA ARG A 37 -5.39 -1.35 24.15
C ARG A 37 -6.46 -0.62 24.96
N ALA A 38 -7.40 0.06 24.29
CA ALA A 38 -8.56 0.69 24.91
C ALA A 38 -9.68 -0.30 25.28
N GLY A 39 -9.55 -1.58 24.91
CA GLY A 39 -10.56 -2.62 25.14
C GLY A 39 -11.73 -2.60 24.15
N GLU A 40 -11.61 -1.87 23.04
CA GLU A 40 -12.66 -1.75 22.02
C GLU A 40 -12.63 -2.88 20.97
N LEU A 41 -11.44 -3.43 20.72
CA LEU A 41 -11.26 -4.57 19.82
C LEU A 41 -10.75 -5.78 20.60
N ASP A 42 -11.32 -6.94 20.33
CA ASP A 42 -10.77 -8.20 20.81
C ASP A 42 -9.54 -8.65 19.99
N PRO A 43 -8.75 -9.62 20.48
CA PRO A 43 -7.58 -10.11 19.75
C PRO A 43 -7.88 -10.68 18.35
N PHE A 44 -9.06 -11.27 18.12
CA PHE A 44 -9.46 -11.81 16.81
C PHE A 44 -9.77 -10.69 15.82
N GLU A 45 -10.40 -9.60 16.27
CA GLU A 45 -10.64 -8.43 15.44
C GLU A 45 -9.33 -7.76 15.01
N VAL A 46 -8.34 -7.69 15.91
CA VAL A 46 -6.98 -7.22 15.59
C VAL A 46 -6.30 -8.14 14.58
N ASP A 47 -6.36 -9.46 14.77
CA ASP A 47 -5.80 -10.43 13.82
C ASP A 47 -6.40 -10.27 12.42
N HIS A 48 -7.71 -10.04 12.33
CA HIS A 48 -8.37 -9.77 11.06
C HIS A 48 -7.86 -8.49 10.38
N VAL A 49 -7.64 -7.41 11.15
CA VAL A 49 -7.02 -6.17 10.61
C VAL A 49 -5.60 -6.45 10.12
N LEU A 50 -4.78 -7.21 10.86
CA LEU A 50 -3.42 -7.56 10.45
C LEU A 50 -3.40 -8.42 9.19
N TYR A 51 -4.31 -9.37 9.08
CA TYR A 51 -4.48 -10.18 7.87
C TYR A 51 -4.87 -9.32 6.66
N HIS A 52 -5.82 -8.40 6.83
CA HIS A 52 -6.24 -7.48 5.78
C HIS A 52 -5.11 -6.51 5.38
N TYR A 53 -4.34 -6.01 6.34
CA TYR A 53 -3.13 -5.23 6.09
C TYR A 53 -2.13 -6.01 5.23
N SER A 54 -1.83 -7.26 5.58
CA SER A 54 -0.88 -8.10 4.84
C SER A 54 -1.29 -8.26 3.37
N ARG A 55 -2.58 -8.48 3.12
CA ARG A 55 -3.13 -8.55 1.75
C ARG A 55 -3.02 -7.22 1.01
N SER A 56 -3.38 -6.12 1.66
CA SER A 56 -3.32 -4.77 1.10
C SER A 56 -1.89 -4.37 0.71
N ALA A 57 -0.94 -4.61 1.62
CA ALA A 57 0.47 -4.35 1.40
C ALA A 57 1.04 -5.23 0.27
N LYS A 58 0.55 -6.47 0.13
CA LYS A 58 0.91 -7.35 -0.99
C LYS A 58 0.44 -6.80 -2.34
N GLU A 59 -0.78 -6.29 -2.44
CA GLU A 59 -1.26 -5.68 -3.69
C GLU A 59 -0.48 -4.42 -4.04
N LEU A 60 -0.19 -3.56 -3.06
CA LEU A 60 0.67 -2.39 -3.24
C LEU A 60 2.06 -2.80 -3.73
N TRP A 61 2.68 -3.80 -3.09
CA TRP A 61 3.97 -4.32 -3.49
C TRP A 61 3.97 -4.84 -4.94
N LYS A 62 2.93 -5.58 -5.36
CA LYS A 62 2.82 -6.08 -6.73
C LYS A 62 2.82 -4.93 -7.74
N PHE A 63 2.02 -3.89 -7.49
CA PHE A 63 1.98 -2.74 -8.38
C PHE A 63 3.33 -2.03 -8.45
N CYS A 64 3.97 -1.78 -7.32
CA CYS A 64 5.24 -1.06 -7.29
C CYS A 64 6.44 -1.87 -7.85
N ASN A 65 6.40 -3.20 -7.80
CA ASN A 65 7.56 -4.05 -8.11
C ASN A 65 7.39 -4.94 -9.35
N LEU A 66 6.17 -5.32 -9.73
CA LEU A 66 5.91 -6.19 -10.90
C LEU A 66 5.51 -5.41 -12.15
N THR A 67 4.97 -4.19 -12.00
CA THR A 67 4.70 -3.31 -13.13
C THR A 67 6.01 -2.66 -13.61
N PRO A 68 6.27 -2.58 -14.93
CA PRO A 68 7.42 -1.83 -15.45
C PRO A 68 7.47 -0.42 -14.86
N VAL A 69 8.63 -0.02 -14.34
CA VAL A 69 8.75 1.17 -13.48
C VAL A 69 8.30 2.46 -14.18
N GLU A 70 8.52 2.58 -15.49
CA GLU A 70 8.10 3.72 -16.30
C GLU A 70 6.57 3.78 -16.45
N ILE A 71 5.91 2.62 -16.54
CA ILE A 71 4.44 2.50 -16.59
C ILE A 71 3.85 2.83 -15.22
N ALA A 72 4.38 2.23 -14.14
CA ALA A 72 3.93 2.50 -12.77
C ALA A 72 4.06 4.00 -12.44
N ALA A 73 5.20 4.61 -12.74
CA ALA A 73 5.42 6.04 -12.52
C ALA A 73 4.47 6.92 -13.36
N THR A 74 4.11 6.49 -14.57
CA THR A 74 3.12 7.21 -15.39
C THR A 74 1.74 7.15 -14.74
N ILE A 75 1.28 5.97 -14.33
CA ILE A 75 0.01 5.80 -13.61
C ILE A 75 -0.01 6.66 -12.34
N ILE A 76 1.05 6.62 -11.52
CA ILE A 76 1.17 7.41 -10.28
C ILE A 76 1.03 8.92 -10.55
N ARG A 77 1.61 9.43 -11.64
CA ARG A 77 1.57 10.85 -11.97
C ARG A 77 0.23 11.31 -12.54
N THR A 78 -0.52 10.42 -13.20
CA THR A 78 -1.79 10.78 -13.85
C THR A 78 -3.00 10.50 -12.97
N GLU A 79 -3.05 9.30 -12.39
CA GLU A 79 -4.17 8.79 -11.59
C GLU A 79 -3.64 7.75 -10.59
N PRO A 80 -3.03 8.20 -9.48
CA PRO A 80 -2.46 7.30 -8.50
C PRO A 80 -3.56 6.46 -7.83
N PRO A 81 -3.43 5.12 -7.78
CA PRO A 81 -4.31 4.31 -6.94
C PRO A 81 -4.19 4.73 -5.46
N THR A 82 -5.28 4.78 -4.71
CA THR A 82 -5.26 5.19 -3.29
C THR A 82 -5.87 4.16 -2.35
N ASP A 83 -6.87 3.42 -2.82
CA ASP A 83 -7.65 2.51 -1.98
C ASP A 83 -7.00 1.13 -1.82
N TRP A 84 -5.73 1.10 -1.40
CA TRP A 84 -4.99 -0.15 -1.22
C TRP A 84 -5.60 -1.07 -0.15
N TRP A 85 -6.28 -0.49 0.84
CA TRP A 85 -7.04 -1.25 1.83
C TRP A 85 -8.13 -2.08 1.14
N GLU A 86 -8.99 -1.45 0.35
CA GLU A 86 -10.08 -2.14 -0.36
C GLU A 86 -9.55 -3.14 -1.39
N ARG A 87 -8.43 -2.84 -2.04
CA ARG A 87 -7.76 -3.78 -2.98
C ARG A 87 -7.25 -5.03 -2.28
N GLY A 88 -6.92 -4.93 -0.99
CA GLY A 88 -6.55 -6.05 -0.15
C GLY A 88 -7.74 -6.86 0.37
N ALA A 89 -8.97 -6.39 0.19
CA ALA A 89 -10.15 -7.01 0.77
C ALA A 89 -10.28 -8.48 0.33
N PRO A 90 -10.73 -9.37 1.23
CA PRO A 90 -11.16 -10.71 0.85
C PRO A 90 -12.18 -10.60 -0.29
N ARG A 91 -12.01 -11.41 -1.33
CA ARG A 91 -13.08 -11.55 -2.32
C ARG A 91 -14.18 -12.32 -1.60
N SER A 92 -15.39 -11.79 -1.60
CA SER A 92 -16.57 -12.58 -1.24
C SER A 92 -16.70 -13.68 -2.27
N ASP A 93 -16.65 -14.93 -1.83
CA ASP A 93 -17.07 -16.09 -2.62
C ASP A 93 -18.60 -16.11 -2.76
#